data_AF-A0A3S1QTX5-F1
#
_entry.id   AF-A0A3S1QTX5-F1
#
_cell.length_a   1.000
_cell.length_b   1.000
_cell.length_c   1.000
_cell.angle_alpha   90.00
_cell.angle_beta   90.00
_cell.angle_gamma   90.00
#
_symmetry.space_group_name_H-M   'P 1'
#
loop_
_entity.id
_entity.type
_entity.pdbx_description
1 polymer ?
#
loop_
_entity_poly.entity_id
_entity_poly.type
_entity_poly.pdbx_seq_one_letter_code
_entity_poly.pdbx_strand_id
1 'polypeptide(L)'
;VDNFRYVVRQQEKTVSLATRPVLFALARTLAEAWPGDVSRATLIAQAFGGRHADESHRARLRVEIGRLRTELRSLADIGATSQGFALAPRQAREVLVLARPIEERHAAVLAFLADGESWASSALALALGTGQRSVQRALEQLGEAGKVQFFGHGRARRWMTPPLVGFTTTLLLPAPLPNG
;
A
#
# COMPACT_ATOMS: atom_id res chain seq x y z
N VAL A 1 8.96 10.23 2.89
CA VAL A 1 7.50 10.08 3.12
C VAL A 1 7.27 8.77 3.84
N ASP A 2 6.49 8.75 4.92
CA ASP A 2 6.27 7.58 5.77
C ASP A 2 4.81 7.09 5.64
N ASN A 3 4.62 5.92 5.03
CA ASN A 3 3.31 5.31 4.79
C ASN A 3 2.71 4.63 6.02
N PHE A 4 3.50 4.37 7.06
CA PHE A 4 2.97 3.80 8.30
C PHE A 4 2.27 4.87 9.13
N ARG A 5 2.84 6.07 9.17
CA ARG A 5 2.39 7.16 10.03
C ARG A 5 1.65 8.27 9.28
N TYR A 6 1.55 8.16 7.96
CA TYR A 6 0.96 9.19 7.09
C TYR A 6 1.65 10.56 7.26
N VAL A 7 2.98 10.56 7.37
CA VAL A 7 3.77 11.80 7.59
C VAL A 7 4.80 12.05 6.49
N VAL A 8 5.12 13.31 6.27
CA VAL A 8 6.28 13.75 5.49
C VAL A 8 7.27 14.38 6.46
N ARG A 9 8.54 13.95 6.43
CA ARG A 9 9.56 14.43 7.37
C ARG A 9 10.86 14.75 6.67
N GLN A 10 11.57 15.73 7.22
CA GLN A 10 12.94 16.09 6.89
C GLN A 10 13.64 16.46 8.20
N GLN A 11 14.65 15.68 8.59
CA GLN A 11 15.32 15.83 9.89
C GLN A 11 14.29 15.86 11.04
N GLU A 12 14.29 16.93 11.86
CA GLU A 12 13.35 17.10 12.97
C GLU A 12 11.97 17.63 12.55
N LYS A 13 11.85 18.17 11.33
CA LYS A 13 10.58 18.72 10.85
C LYS A 13 9.68 17.60 10.34
N THR A 14 8.47 17.53 10.87
CA THR A 14 7.46 16.54 10.49
C THR A 14 6.14 17.23 10.20
N VAL A 15 5.52 16.88 9.08
CA VAL A 15 4.18 17.30 8.67
C VAL A 15 3.28 16.07 8.65
N SER A 16 2.22 16.08 9.46
CA SER A 16 1.24 15.00 9.51
C SER A 16 0.14 15.22 8.47
N LEU A 17 -0.15 14.19 7.68
CA LEU A 17 -1.22 14.16 6.70
C LEU A 17 -2.24 13.05 7.00
N ALA A 18 -2.25 12.51 8.24
CA ALA A 18 -3.08 11.38 8.63
C ALA A 18 -4.59 11.60 8.42
N THR A 19 -5.07 12.83 8.62
CA THR A 19 -6.49 13.21 8.40
C THR A 19 -6.76 13.70 6.97
N ARG A 20 -5.74 13.67 6.10
CA ARG A 20 -5.76 14.26 4.76
C ARG A 20 -5.31 13.23 3.71
N PRO A 21 -6.10 12.17 3.49
CA PRO A 21 -5.69 11.02 2.67
C PRO A 21 -5.34 11.39 1.23
N VAL A 22 -6.05 12.35 0.64
CA VAL A 22 -5.76 12.87 -0.70
C VAL A 22 -4.40 13.57 -0.75
N LEU A 23 -4.10 14.44 0.22
CA LEU A 23 -2.81 15.13 0.26
C LEU A 23 -1.67 14.14 0.49
N PHE A 24 -1.87 13.16 1.36
CA PHE A 24 -0.89 12.11 1.59
C PHE A 24 -0.63 11.29 0.32
N ALA A 25 -1.68 10.88 -0.39
CA ALA A 25 -1.56 10.16 -1.66
C ALA A 25 -0.75 10.97 -2.69
N LEU A 26 -1.05 12.26 -2.87
CA LEU A 26 -0.28 13.14 -3.76
C LEU A 26 1.19 13.26 -3.34
N ALA A 27 1.45 13.50 -2.05
CA ALA A 27 2.81 13.62 -1.52
C ALA A 27 3.62 12.34 -1.73
N ARG A 28 2.98 11.19 -1.49
CA ARG A 28 3.57 9.88 -1.70
C ARG A 28 3.90 9.65 -3.17
N THR A 29 2.94 9.83 -4.08
CA THR A 29 3.16 9.60 -5.52
C THR A 29 4.27 10.49 -6.08
N LEU A 30 4.32 11.76 -5.66
CA LEU A 30 5.40 12.67 -6.06
C LEU A 30 6.77 12.25 -5.50
N ALA A 31 6.80 11.71 -4.29
CA ALA A 31 8.03 11.21 -3.67
C ALA A 31 8.54 9.91 -4.29
N GLU A 32 7.65 9.01 -4.71
CA GLU A 32 8.01 7.75 -5.39
C GLU A 32 8.63 7.98 -6.76
N ALA A 33 8.24 9.05 -7.45
CA ALA A 33 8.77 9.40 -8.76
C ALA A 33 10.00 10.31 -8.73
N TRP A 34 10.36 10.84 -7.56
CA TRP A 34 11.54 11.70 -7.42
C TRP A 34 12.81 10.96 -7.88
N PRO A 35 13.72 11.59 -8.65
CA PRO A 35 13.80 13.02 -8.99
C PRO A 35 12.95 13.47 -10.20
N GLY A 36 12.17 12.57 -10.79
CA GLY A 36 11.30 12.86 -11.94
C GLY A 36 9.98 13.55 -11.57
N ASP A 37 9.19 13.83 -12.60
CA ASP A 37 7.85 14.36 -12.47
C ASP A 37 6.76 13.29 -12.60
N VAL A 38 5.56 13.61 -12.14
CA VAL A 38 4.38 12.76 -12.25
C VAL A 38 3.33 13.45 -13.09
N SER A 39 2.78 12.73 -14.06
CA SER A 39 1.70 13.24 -14.91
C SER A 39 0.44 13.57 -14.10
N ARG A 40 -0.34 14.54 -14.59
CA ARG A 40 -1.64 14.90 -13.97
C ARG A 40 -2.60 13.71 -13.93
N ALA A 41 -2.61 12.87 -14.97
CA ALA A 41 -3.46 11.69 -15.04
C ALA A 41 -3.11 10.67 -13.95
N THR A 42 -1.82 10.40 -13.74
CA THR A 42 -1.33 9.51 -12.69
C THR A 42 -1.70 10.03 -11.30
N LEU A 43 -1.49 11.33 -11.04
CA LEU A 43 -1.87 11.94 -9.76
C LEU A 43 -3.38 11.85 -9.50
N ILE A 44 -4.21 12.05 -10.52
CA ILE A 44 -5.67 11.91 -10.41
C ILE A 44 -6.07 10.47 -10.09
N ALA A 45 -5.50 9.50 -10.81
CA ALA A 45 -5.79 8.09 -10.61
C ALA A 45 -5.42 7.64 -9.19
N GLN A 46 -4.24 8.04 -8.70
CA GLN A 46 -3.75 7.63 -7.38
C GLN A 46 -4.44 8.36 -6.21
N ALA A 47 -4.71 9.66 -6.34
CA ALA A 47 -5.25 10.45 -5.22
C ALA A 47 -6.78 10.45 -5.12
N PHE A 48 -7.49 10.26 -6.24
CA PHE A 48 -8.96 10.35 -6.28
C PHE A 48 -9.65 9.02 -6.61
N GLY A 49 -8.91 7.96 -6.96
CA GLY A 49 -9.46 6.61 -7.20
C GLY A 49 -10.35 6.49 -8.45
N GLY A 50 -10.37 7.50 -9.33
CA GLY A 50 -11.17 7.53 -10.55
C GLY A 50 -10.43 6.98 -11.77
N ARG A 51 -11.13 6.20 -12.62
CA ARG A 51 -10.56 5.61 -13.85
C ARG A 51 -10.42 6.61 -15.01
N HIS A 52 -10.97 7.82 -14.92
CA HIS A 52 -10.84 8.85 -15.96
C HIS A 52 -10.73 10.26 -15.38
N ALA A 53 -9.71 10.99 -15.82
CA ALA A 53 -9.49 12.39 -15.46
C ALA A 53 -10.39 13.31 -16.30
N ASP A 54 -11.55 13.69 -15.78
CA ASP A 54 -12.37 14.76 -16.36
C ASP A 54 -11.84 16.17 -15.95
N GLU A 55 -12.47 17.23 -16.46
CA GLU A 55 -12.07 18.61 -16.11
C GLU A 55 -12.27 18.92 -14.62
N SER A 56 -13.29 18.34 -13.99
CA SER A 56 -13.54 18.48 -12.55
C SER A 56 -12.39 17.92 -11.73
N HIS A 57 -11.85 16.75 -12.11
CA HIS A 57 -10.67 16.15 -11.48
C HIS A 57 -9.42 17.01 -11.70
N ARG A 58 -9.25 17.62 -12.88
CA ARG A 58 -8.14 18.55 -13.13
C ARG A 58 -8.23 19.81 -12.28
N ALA A 59 -9.42 20.39 -12.15
CA ALA A 59 -9.65 21.53 -11.26
C ALA A 59 -9.36 21.16 -9.80
N ARG A 60 -9.89 20.02 -9.34
CA ARG A 60 -9.65 19.50 -7.99
C ARG A 60 -8.16 19.23 -7.72
N LEU A 61 -7.44 18.63 -8.69
CA LEU A 61 -6.00 18.39 -8.57
C LEU A 61 -5.25 19.70 -8.31
N ARG A 62 -5.55 20.78 -9.04
CA ARG A 62 -4.89 22.08 -8.85
C ARG A 62 -5.10 22.62 -7.42
N VAL A 63 -6.31 22.50 -6.89
CA VAL A 63 -6.64 22.91 -5.51
C VAL A 63 -5.86 22.09 -4.50
N GLU A 64 -5.85 20.76 -4.64
CA GLU A 64 -5.16 19.87 -3.70
C GLU A 64 -3.63 20.02 -3.77
N ILE A 65 -3.05 20.28 -4.95
CA ILE A 65 -1.63 20.64 -5.08
C ILE A 65 -1.32 21.96 -4.36
N GLY A 66 -2.20 22.97 -4.45
CA GLY A 66 -2.05 24.22 -3.71
C GLY A 66 -2.10 24.02 -2.19
N ARG A 67 -3.01 23.18 -1.71
CA ARG A 67 -3.08 22.77 -0.30
C ARG A 67 -1.82 22.03 0.12
N LEU A 68 -1.35 21.08 -0.69
CA LEU A 68 -0.14 20.31 -0.40
C LEU A 68 1.11 21.20 -0.33
N ARG A 69 1.26 22.16 -1.25
CA ARG A 69 2.33 23.17 -1.20
C ARG A 69 2.33 23.96 0.10
N THR A 70 1.15 24.26 0.63
CA THR A 70 1.02 24.99 1.90
C THR A 70 1.48 24.14 3.07
N GLU A 71 1.05 22.88 3.13
CA GLU A 71 1.45 21.94 4.19
C GLU A 71 2.96 21.61 4.14
N LEU A 72 3.52 21.44 2.94
CA LEU A 72 4.93 21.03 2.77
C LEU A 72 5.92 22.19 2.68
N ARG A 73 5.47 23.44 2.79
CA ARG A 73 6.28 24.66 2.55
C ARG A 73 7.64 24.64 3.27
N SER A 74 7.70 24.09 4.48
CA SER A 74 8.92 24.03 5.30
C SER A 74 9.88 22.90 4.95
N LEU A 75 9.45 21.93 4.12
CA LEU A 75 10.18 20.71 3.77
C LEU A 75 10.58 20.67 2.29
N ALA A 76 9.63 20.97 1.39
CA ALA A 76 9.77 20.81 -0.05
C ALA A 76 8.85 21.75 -0.82
N ASP A 77 9.26 22.12 -2.03
CA ASP A 77 8.42 22.77 -3.02
C ASP A 77 7.84 21.73 -3.98
N ILE A 78 6.77 22.11 -4.69
CA ILE A 78 6.16 21.30 -5.74
C ILE A 78 6.10 22.15 -7.01
N GLY A 79 6.97 21.83 -7.97
CA GLY A 79 7.05 22.51 -9.26
C GLY A 79 5.99 21.98 -10.22
N ALA A 80 5.43 22.85 -11.06
CA ALA A 80 4.64 22.40 -12.21
C ALA A 80 5.60 22.08 -13.37
N THR A 81 5.31 21.00 -14.10
CA THR A 81 6.01 20.60 -15.33
C THR A 81 5.07 20.66 -16.52
N SER A 82 5.59 20.40 -17.71
CA SER A 82 4.76 20.30 -18.93
C SER A 82 3.65 19.26 -18.75
N GLN A 83 3.97 18.09 -18.20
CA GLN A 83 3.05 16.96 -18.07
C GLN A 83 2.35 16.85 -16.69
N GLY A 84 2.90 17.48 -15.64
CA GLY A 84 2.28 17.47 -14.33
C GLY A 84 3.05 18.23 -13.26
N PHE A 85 3.58 17.51 -12.28
CA PHE A 85 4.22 18.11 -11.10
C PHE A 85 5.42 17.29 -10.62
N ALA A 86 6.43 17.98 -10.07
CA ALA A 86 7.62 17.37 -9.51
C ALA A 86 7.85 17.85 -8.07
N LEU A 87 8.38 16.97 -7.21
CA LEU A 87 8.78 17.31 -5.85
C LEU A 87 10.20 17.90 -5.87
N ALA A 88 10.40 19.04 -5.20
CA ALA A 88 11.69 19.70 -5.07
C ALA A 88 12.02 19.89 -3.59
N PRO A 89 12.74 18.94 -2.95
CA PRO A 89 13.14 19.08 -1.55
C PRO A 89 14.05 20.29 -1.34
N ARG A 90 13.84 21.04 -0.26
CA ARG A 90 14.61 22.28 -0.03
C ARG A 90 16.05 22.05 0.41
N GLN A 91 16.28 21.00 1.20
CA GLN A 91 17.59 20.71 1.82
C GLN A 91 17.96 19.22 1.75
N ALA A 92 17.06 18.36 1.29
CA ALA A 92 17.31 16.92 1.23
C ALA A 92 18.05 16.56 -0.04
N ARG A 93 19.09 15.72 0.08
CA ARG A 93 19.83 15.17 -1.06
C ARG A 93 19.13 13.97 -1.71
N GLU A 94 18.17 13.38 -1.00
CA GLU A 94 17.44 12.20 -1.43
C GLU A 94 16.02 12.22 -0.86
N VAL A 95 15.05 11.73 -1.64
CA VAL A 95 13.68 11.50 -1.19
C VAL A 95 13.45 10.00 -1.09
N LEU A 96 13.11 9.55 0.12
CA LEU A 96 12.80 8.15 0.40
C LEU A 96 11.33 7.98 0.76
N VAL A 97 10.74 6.88 0.33
CA VAL A 97 9.39 6.46 0.69
C VAL A 97 9.48 5.21 1.55
N LEU A 98 9.05 5.31 2.80
CA LEU A 98 8.90 4.15 3.68
C LEU A 98 7.56 3.50 3.32
N ALA A 99 7.61 2.53 2.42
CA ALA A 99 6.47 1.73 2.01
C ALA A 99 6.15 0.65 3.07
N ARG A 100 4.90 0.20 3.10
CA ARG A 100 4.56 -0.99 3.90
C ARG A 100 5.03 -2.23 3.12
N PRO A 101 5.56 -3.27 3.79
CA PRO A 101 5.96 -4.52 3.13
C PRO A 101 4.83 -5.14 2.30
N ILE A 102 3.58 -4.96 2.76
CA ILE A 102 2.38 -5.40 2.06
C ILE A 102 1.40 -4.23 2.01
N GLU A 103 1.14 -3.74 0.81
CA GLU A 103 0.10 -2.74 0.53
C GLU A 103 -1.11 -3.43 -0.09
N GLU A 104 -1.89 -4.07 0.78
CA GLU A 104 -3.11 -4.80 0.41
C GLU A 104 -4.28 -4.32 1.25
N ARG A 105 -5.44 -4.11 0.62
CA ARG A 105 -6.70 -3.76 1.30
C ARG A 105 -7.06 -4.79 2.35
N HIS A 106 -6.83 -6.06 2.02
CA HIS A 106 -7.10 -7.20 2.89
C HIS A 106 -5.84 -7.74 3.60
N ALA A 107 -4.87 -6.87 3.91
CA ALA A 107 -3.58 -7.27 4.50
C ALA A 107 -3.71 -8.07 5.81
N ALA A 108 -4.74 -7.80 6.62
CA ALA A 108 -4.98 -8.56 7.85
C ALA A 108 -5.32 -10.04 7.55
N VAL A 109 -6.07 -10.32 6.48
CA VAL A 109 -6.36 -11.69 6.04
C VAL A 109 -5.07 -12.37 5.55
N LEU A 110 -4.25 -11.66 4.77
CA LEU A 110 -2.96 -12.19 4.32
C LEU A 110 -1.99 -12.46 5.47
N ALA A 111 -1.97 -11.62 6.50
CA ALA A 111 -1.11 -11.80 7.67
C ALA A 111 -1.38 -13.12 8.39
N PHE A 112 -2.65 -13.55 8.48
CA PHE A 112 -3.01 -14.85 9.04
C PHE A 112 -2.62 -16.05 8.16
N LEU A 113 -2.40 -15.84 6.86
CA LEU A 113 -2.02 -16.89 5.91
C LEU A 113 -0.51 -16.88 5.58
N ALA A 114 0.25 -16.00 6.23
CA ALA A 114 1.65 -15.73 5.90
C ALA A 114 2.59 -16.88 6.26
N ASP A 115 2.19 -17.73 7.21
CA ASP A 115 2.88 -18.97 7.60
C ASP A 115 2.68 -20.11 6.59
N GLY A 116 1.80 -19.93 5.60
CA GLY A 116 1.44 -20.96 4.64
C GLY A 116 0.47 -22.02 5.19
N GLU A 117 -0.02 -21.83 6.42
CA GLU A 117 -0.99 -22.75 7.01
C GLU A 117 -2.35 -22.66 6.32
N SER A 118 -3.12 -23.74 6.41
CA SER A 118 -4.42 -23.84 5.75
C SER A 118 -5.55 -23.46 6.71
N TRP A 119 -6.27 -22.38 6.39
CA TRP A 119 -7.31 -21.82 7.27
C TRP A 119 -8.72 -21.97 6.69
N ALA A 120 -9.70 -22.19 7.57
CA ALA A 120 -11.11 -22.07 7.22
C ALA A 120 -11.55 -20.59 7.24
N SER A 121 -12.48 -20.19 6.35
CA SER A 121 -13.00 -18.82 6.34
C SER A 121 -13.69 -18.42 7.66
N SER A 122 -14.29 -19.37 8.37
CA SER A 122 -14.88 -19.13 9.70
C SER A 122 -13.83 -18.91 10.78
N ALA A 123 -12.71 -19.63 10.74
CA ALA A 123 -11.60 -19.46 11.69
C ALA A 123 -10.95 -18.08 11.51
N LEU A 124 -10.73 -17.65 10.27
CA LEU A 124 -10.25 -16.30 9.96
C LEU A 124 -11.23 -15.22 10.43
N ALA A 125 -12.54 -15.44 10.26
CA ALA A 125 -13.56 -14.52 10.75
C ALA A 125 -13.51 -14.35 12.27
N LEU A 126 -13.37 -15.45 13.01
CA LEU A 126 -13.20 -15.42 14.46
C LEU A 126 -11.92 -14.70 14.87
N ALA A 127 -10.79 -15.04 14.24
CA ALA A 127 -9.48 -14.46 14.58
C ALA A 127 -9.39 -12.96 14.27
N LEU A 128 -10.05 -12.51 13.19
CA LEU A 128 -10.11 -11.09 12.78
C LEU A 128 -11.19 -10.31 13.53
N GLY A 129 -12.10 -10.97 14.26
CA GLY A 129 -13.27 -10.33 14.86
C GLY A 129 -14.21 -9.70 13.83
N THR A 130 -14.32 -10.28 12.62
CA THR A 130 -15.16 -9.77 11.53
C THR A 130 -16.17 -10.81 11.06
N GLY A 131 -17.18 -10.39 10.29
CA GLY A 131 -18.19 -11.31 9.75
C GLY A 131 -17.63 -12.23 8.66
N GLN A 132 -18.03 -13.51 8.66
CA GLN A 132 -17.56 -14.52 7.70
C GLN A 132 -17.79 -14.13 6.23
N ARG A 133 -18.91 -13.45 5.91
CA ARG A 133 -19.18 -12.94 4.55
C ARG A 133 -18.16 -11.89 4.09
N SER A 134 -17.66 -11.06 5.02
CA SER A 134 -16.63 -10.06 4.72
C SER A 134 -15.29 -10.73 4.44
N VAL A 135 -14.89 -11.70 5.26
CA VAL A 135 -13.67 -12.50 5.05
C VAL A 135 -13.75 -13.28 3.74
N GLN A 136 -14.89 -13.87 3.43
CA GLN A 136 -15.06 -14.60 2.18
C GLN A 136 -14.89 -13.69 0.95
N ARG A 137 -15.51 -12.50 0.95
CA ARG A 137 -15.30 -11.51 -0.13
C ARG A 137 -13.85 -11.05 -0.24
N ALA A 138 -13.17 -10.89 0.89
CA ALA A 138 -11.74 -10.55 0.91
C ALA A 138 -10.90 -11.67 0.28
N LEU A 139 -11.14 -12.93 0.67
CA LEU A 139 -10.45 -14.11 0.13
C LEU A 139 -10.71 -14.31 -1.37
N GLU A 140 -11.94 -14.07 -1.82
CA GLU A 140 -12.29 -14.11 -3.25
C GLU A 140 -11.50 -13.06 -4.05
N GLN A 141 -11.47 -11.79 -3.59
CA GLN A 141 -10.68 -10.72 -4.21
C GLN A 141 -9.18 -11.01 -4.19
N LEU A 142 -8.66 -11.55 -3.09
CA LEU A 142 -7.26 -11.95 -2.98
C LEU A 142 -6.95 -13.14 -3.90
N GLY A 143 -7.89 -14.06 -4.09
CA GLY A 143 -7.76 -15.20 -4.98
C GLY A 143 -7.74 -14.78 -6.45
N GLU A 144 -8.62 -13.85 -6.84
CA GLU A 144 -8.60 -13.22 -8.16
C GLU A 144 -7.27 -12.51 -8.44
N ALA A 145 -6.67 -11.91 -7.40
CA ALA A 145 -5.34 -11.29 -7.47
C ALA A 145 -4.17 -12.29 -7.38
N GLY A 146 -4.44 -13.60 -7.27
CA GLY A 146 -3.42 -14.65 -7.14
C GLY A 146 -2.62 -14.64 -5.83
N LYS A 147 -3.10 -13.91 -4.80
CA LYS A 147 -2.40 -13.77 -3.51
C LYS A 147 -2.75 -14.86 -2.51
N VAL A 148 -3.85 -15.57 -2.73
CA VAL A 148 -4.27 -16.75 -1.96
C VAL A 148 -4.79 -17.81 -2.93
N GLN A 149 -4.73 -19.06 -2.50
CA GLN A 149 -5.36 -20.19 -3.17
C GLN A 149 -6.27 -20.94 -2.19
N PHE A 150 -7.13 -21.81 -2.73
CA PHE A 150 -7.92 -22.71 -1.90
C PHE A 150 -7.92 -24.13 -2.44
N PHE A 151 -8.17 -25.07 -1.54
CA PHE A 151 -8.49 -26.46 -1.89
C PHE A 151 -9.72 -26.92 -1.10
N GLY A 152 -10.32 -28.04 -1.53
CA GLY A 152 -11.55 -28.57 -0.94
C GLY A 152 -12.82 -27.80 -1.31
N HIS A 153 -13.96 -28.30 -0.83
CA HIS A 153 -15.29 -27.78 -1.19
C HIS A 153 -16.18 -27.58 0.04
N GLY A 154 -17.08 -26.58 -0.05
CA GLY A 154 -18.01 -26.26 1.03
C GLY A 154 -17.31 -26.04 2.37
N ARG A 155 -17.73 -26.78 3.40
CA ARG A 155 -17.15 -26.73 4.77
C ARG A 155 -15.69 -27.20 4.84
N ALA A 156 -15.27 -28.04 3.90
CA ALA A 156 -13.89 -28.52 3.80
C ALA A 156 -12.98 -27.56 3.03
N ARG A 157 -13.49 -26.42 2.54
CA ARG A 157 -12.66 -25.42 1.86
C ARG A 157 -11.61 -24.84 2.82
N ARG A 158 -10.36 -24.81 2.38
CA ARG A 158 -9.21 -24.25 3.10
C ARG A 158 -8.48 -23.26 2.21
N TRP A 159 -8.11 -22.13 2.78
CA TRP A 159 -7.39 -21.04 2.13
C TRP A 159 -5.97 -20.96 2.65
N MET A 160 -5.02 -20.66 1.78
CA MET A 160 -3.60 -20.52 2.10
C MET A 160 -2.92 -19.57 1.10
N THR A 161 -1.74 -19.08 1.44
CA THR A 161 -0.88 -18.41 0.44
C THR A 161 -0.37 -19.45 -0.58
N PRO A 162 -0.21 -19.09 -1.87
CA PRO A 162 0.41 -19.98 -2.84
C PRO A 162 1.83 -20.33 -2.37
N PRO A 163 2.24 -21.61 -2.42
CA PRO A 163 3.60 -21.97 -2.09
C PRO A 163 4.57 -21.23 -3.02
N LEU A 164 5.68 -20.76 -2.48
CA LEU A 164 6.75 -20.16 -3.28
C LEU A 164 7.29 -21.20 -4.25
N VAL A 165 6.90 -21.08 -5.53
CA VAL A 165 7.37 -21.98 -6.58
C VAL A 165 8.90 -21.87 -6.69
N GLY A 166 9.60 -22.99 -6.56
CA GLY A 166 11.07 -23.04 -6.62
C GLY A 166 11.79 -23.16 -5.28
N PHE A 167 11.08 -23.15 -4.15
CA PHE A 167 11.66 -23.42 -2.83
C PHE A 167 10.96 -24.61 -2.17
N THR A 168 11.69 -25.71 -2.00
CA THR A 168 11.27 -26.79 -1.11
C THR A 168 11.44 -26.31 0.32
N THR A 169 10.37 -25.85 0.97
CA THR A 169 10.41 -25.35 2.36
C THR A 169 10.95 -26.39 3.35
N THR A 170 10.84 -27.68 3.04
CA THR A 170 11.46 -28.77 3.80
C THR A 170 13.00 -28.67 3.85
N LEU A 171 13.64 -28.02 2.88
CA LEU A 171 15.09 -27.79 2.84
C LEU A 171 15.53 -26.53 3.61
N LEU A 172 14.57 -25.70 4.05
CA LEU A 172 14.84 -24.50 4.86
C LEU A 172 14.78 -24.80 6.37
N LEU A 173 14.36 -26.01 6.74
CA LEU A 173 14.43 -26.45 8.12
C LEU A 173 15.90 -26.74 8.46
N PRO A 174 16.45 -26.17 9.55
CA PRO A 174 17.78 -26.56 10.02
C PRO A 174 17.77 -28.07 10.29
N ALA A 175 18.85 -28.75 9.89
CA ALA A 175 19.02 -30.17 10.18
C ALA A 175 18.82 -30.40 11.68
N PRO A 176 18.15 -31.50 12.10
CA PRO A 176 18.00 -31.80 13.51
C PRO A 176 19.37 -31.75 14.16
N LEU A 177 19.50 -30.92 15.20
CA LEU A 177 20.73 -30.80 15.96
C LEU A 177 21.11 -32.22 16.42
N PRO A 178 22.38 -32.64 16.24
CA PRO A 178 22.81 -33.96 16.70
C PRO A 178 22.47 -34.06 18.19
N ASN A 179 21.69 -35.09 18.52
CA ASN A 179 21.23 -35.39 19.88
C ASN A 179 22.39 -35.21 20.87
N GLY A 180 22.20 -34.33 21.85
CA GLY A 180 22.98 -34.37 23.09
C GLY A 180 22.58 -35.58 23.92
#